data_AF-A0A522LP01-F1
#
_entry.id   AF-A0A522LP01-F1
#
_cell.length_a   1.000
_cell.length_b   1.000
_cell.length_c   1.000
_cell.angle_alpha   90.00
_cell.angle_beta   90.00
_cell.angle_gamma   90.00
#
_symmetry.space_group_name_H-M   'P 1'
#
loop_
_entity.id
_entity.type
_entity.pdbx_description
1 polymer ?
#
loop_
_entity_poly.entity_id
_entity_poly.type
_entity_poly.pdbx_seq_one_letter_code
_entity_poly.pdbx_strand_id
1 'polypeptide(L)'
;MKKFIMIFFSGIIVLNLAGCESFTRKFTRKPKKTDQAVEMVLVPEEYNGPNMTKEELYRQYFTYWKSWQDELINALTQNSSLKKKLDCAQEAIKNLVNMRSLMIEQAQKNLDVYIARSQDLLSDMQSDTYGMGNNRNRLAAERVKSDIQRGFIYPKVKNYLR
;
A
#
# COMPACT_ATOMS: atom_id res chain seq x y z
N MET A 1 23.61 -58.15 22.09
CA MET A 1 22.54 -57.16 21.80
C MET A 1 23.02 -55.70 21.85
N LYS A 2 23.70 -55.24 22.92
CA LYS A 2 24.21 -53.84 23.01
C LYS A 2 25.14 -53.41 21.86
N LYS A 3 26.03 -54.30 21.38
CA LYS A 3 26.93 -54.02 20.25
C LYS A 3 26.20 -53.86 18.91
N PHE A 4 25.16 -54.64 18.68
CA PHE A 4 24.31 -54.53 17.47
C PHE A 4 23.50 -53.23 17.47
N ILE A 5 22.96 -52.83 18.63
CA ILE A 5 22.25 -51.55 18.78
C ILE A 5 23.19 -50.38 18.52
N MET A 6 24.44 -50.45 19.00
CA MET A 6 25.44 -49.39 18.81
C MET A 6 25.87 -49.26 17.34
N ILE A 7 26.01 -50.37 16.62
CA ILE A 7 26.31 -50.38 15.18
C ILE A 7 25.14 -49.82 14.37
N PHE A 8 23.90 -50.18 14.73
CA PHE A 8 22.69 -49.66 14.09
C PHE A 8 22.55 -48.14 14.29
N PHE A 9 22.80 -47.65 15.51
CA PHE A 9 22.76 -46.21 15.81
C PHE A 9 23.87 -45.43 15.09
N SER A 10 25.07 -46.01 14.98
CA SER A 10 26.19 -45.43 14.22
C SER A 10 25.86 -45.33 12.72
N GLY A 11 25.24 -46.36 12.13
CA GLY A 11 24.81 -46.35 10.73
C GLY A 11 23.77 -45.26 10.42
N ILE A 12 22.84 -45.00 11.35
CA ILE A 12 21.84 -43.94 11.21
C ILE A 12 22.49 -42.55 11.22
N ILE A 13 23.52 -42.34 12.05
CA ILE A 13 24.22 -41.05 12.14
C ILE A 13 24.98 -40.76 10.84
N VAL A 14 25.68 -41.74 10.26
CA VAL A 14 26.42 -41.55 9.00
C VAL A 14 25.50 -41.24 7.83
N LEU A 15 24.30 -41.85 7.77
CA LEU A 15 23.31 -41.57 6.73
C LEU A 15 22.76 -40.14 6.79
N ASN A 16 22.69 -39.52 7.97
CA ASN A 16 22.25 -38.13 8.12
C ASN A 16 23.34 -37.11 7.73
N LEU A 17 24.63 -37.48 7.84
CA LEU A 17 25.76 -36.60 7.48
C LEU A 17 26.03 -36.57 5.96
N ALA A 18 25.67 -37.62 5.22
CA ALA A 18 25.86 -37.70 3.77
C ALA A 18 24.78 -36.96 2.93
N GLY A 19 23.77 -36.38 3.56
CA GLY A 19 22.60 -35.77 2.88
C GLY A 19 22.77 -34.31 2.43
N CYS A 20 23.87 -33.63 2.74
CA CYS A 20 23.96 -32.17 2.59
C CYS A 20 24.53 -31.66 1.25
N GLU A 21 24.89 -32.53 0.30
CA GLU A 21 25.54 -32.10 -0.95
C GLU A 21 24.58 -31.97 -2.16
N SER A 22 23.40 -32.59 -2.12
CA SER A 22 22.54 -32.71 -3.32
C SER A 22 21.75 -31.44 -3.69
N PHE A 23 21.77 -30.39 -2.86
CA PHE A 23 21.01 -29.16 -3.09
C PHE A 23 21.72 -28.08 -3.94
N THR A 24 23.01 -28.22 -4.25
CA THR A 24 23.78 -27.19 -4.97
C THR A 24 23.69 -27.28 -6.50
N ARG A 25 23.31 -28.45 -7.06
CA ARG A 25 23.18 -28.64 -8.52
C ARG A 25 21.90 -28.07 -9.12
N LYS A 26 20.84 -27.88 -8.31
CA LYS A 26 19.55 -27.37 -8.83
C LYS A 26 19.51 -25.84 -8.97
N PHE A 27 20.47 -25.12 -8.37
CA PHE A 27 20.57 -23.66 -8.44
C PHE A 27 21.81 -23.16 -9.20
N THR A 28 22.63 -24.04 -9.77
CA THR A 28 23.73 -23.63 -10.64
C THR A 28 23.18 -23.33 -12.04
N ARG A 29 23.00 -22.05 -12.32
CA ARG A 29 22.56 -21.54 -13.62
C ARG A 29 23.53 -22.02 -14.71
N LYS A 30 23.04 -22.79 -15.69
CA LYS A 30 23.83 -23.11 -16.89
C LYS A 30 24.19 -21.79 -17.60
N PRO A 31 25.44 -21.55 -18.00
CA PRO A 31 25.80 -20.37 -18.76
C PRO A 31 24.99 -20.38 -20.06
N LYS A 32 24.29 -19.27 -20.34
CA LYS A 32 23.56 -19.11 -21.61
C LYS A 32 24.59 -19.19 -22.74
N LYS A 33 24.31 -20.01 -23.76
CA LYS A 33 25.06 -19.98 -25.01
C LYS A 33 24.94 -18.57 -25.59
N THR A 34 26.08 -17.94 -25.82
CA THR A 34 26.21 -16.64 -26.45
C THR A 34 25.90 -16.81 -27.93
N ASP A 35 24.63 -16.87 -28.31
CA ASP A 35 24.27 -16.76 -29.72
C ASP A 35 23.00 -15.93 -29.88
N GLN A 36 23.13 -14.96 -30.77
CA GLN A 36 22.23 -13.88 -31.15
C GLN A 36 22.30 -12.66 -30.22
N ALA A 37 23.08 -11.68 -30.69
CA ALA A 37 22.91 -10.28 -30.36
C ALA A 37 21.50 -9.87 -30.82
N VAL A 38 20.51 -10.13 -29.97
CA VAL A 38 19.17 -9.55 -30.14
C VAL A 38 19.36 -8.06 -29.96
N GLU A 39 19.22 -7.32 -31.06
CA GLU A 39 19.21 -5.86 -31.03
C GLU A 39 18.07 -5.42 -30.11
N MET A 40 18.44 -4.90 -28.94
CA MET A 40 17.48 -4.50 -27.92
C MET A 40 16.84 -3.21 -28.40
N VAL A 41 15.67 -3.31 -29.07
CA VAL A 41 14.86 -2.15 -29.44
C VAL A 41 14.25 -1.57 -28.17
N LEU A 42 15.04 -0.77 -27.46
CA LEU A 42 14.61 0.10 -26.36
C LEU A 42 14.09 1.39 -26.98
N VAL A 43 12.99 1.32 -27.73
CA VAL A 43 12.21 2.53 -27.99
C VAL A 43 11.14 2.53 -26.91
N PRO A 44 11.23 3.42 -25.89
CA PRO A 44 10.13 3.60 -24.97
C PRO A 44 8.91 3.99 -25.80
N GLU A 45 7.92 3.12 -25.88
CA GLU A 45 6.63 3.52 -26.41
C GLU A 45 6.07 4.58 -25.47
N GLU A 46 5.90 5.80 -25.95
CA GLU A 46 5.18 6.83 -25.24
C GLU A 46 3.72 6.39 -25.13
N TYR A 47 3.41 5.72 -24.02
CA TYR A 47 2.05 5.35 -23.70
C TYR A 47 1.31 6.65 -23.37
N ASN A 48 0.62 7.20 -24.36
CA ASN A 48 -0.42 8.18 -24.11
C ASN A 48 -1.46 7.49 -23.23
N GLY A 49 -1.39 7.73 -21.92
CA GLY A 49 -2.32 7.17 -20.95
C GLY A 49 -3.76 7.43 -21.41
N PRO A 50 -4.72 6.58 -21.00
CA PRO A 50 -6.11 6.78 -21.39
C PRO A 50 -6.51 8.24 -21.11
N ASN A 51 -7.04 8.92 -22.12
CA ASN A 51 -7.56 10.28 -22.01
C ASN A 51 -8.80 10.25 -21.11
N MET A 52 -8.58 10.13 -19.80
CA MET A 52 -9.64 10.12 -18.82
C MET A 52 -10.25 11.51 -18.73
N THR A 53 -11.57 11.55 -18.78
CA THR A 53 -12.30 12.78 -18.49
C THR A 53 -12.04 13.20 -17.05
N LYS A 54 -12.14 14.51 -16.78
CA LYS A 54 -11.98 15.04 -15.42
C LYS A 54 -12.94 14.39 -14.42
N GLU A 55 -14.12 14.02 -14.90
CA GLU A 55 -15.15 13.33 -14.11
C GLU A 55 -14.73 11.91 -13.71
N GLU A 56 -14.19 11.15 -14.66
CA GLU A 56 -13.66 9.81 -14.39
C GLU A 56 -12.47 9.88 -13.43
N LEU A 57 -11.57 10.83 -13.67
CA LEU A 57 -10.41 11.06 -12.82
C LEU A 57 -10.82 11.44 -11.39
N TYR A 58 -11.84 12.28 -11.24
CA TYR A 58 -12.40 12.62 -9.93
C TYR A 58 -12.97 11.38 -9.22
N ARG A 59 -13.78 10.58 -9.92
CA ARG A 59 -14.38 9.35 -9.36
C ARG A 59 -13.30 8.35 -8.96
N GLN A 60 -12.24 8.24 -9.74
CA GLN A 60 -11.10 7.39 -9.46
C GLN A 60 -10.40 7.84 -8.17
N TYR A 61 -10.00 9.11 -8.06
CA TYR A 61 -9.37 9.62 -6.84
C TYR A 61 -10.28 9.52 -5.62
N PHE A 62 -11.58 9.77 -5.76
CA PHE A 62 -12.54 9.58 -4.68
C PHE A 62 -12.61 8.11 -4.21
N THR A 63 -12.57 7.17 -5.15
CA THR A 63 -12.58 5.73 -4.85
C THR A 63 -11.28 5.32 -4.15
N TYR A 64 -10.14 5.80 -4.62
CA TYR A 64 -8.84 5.54 -3.99
C TYR A 64 -8.77 6.13 -2.59
N TRP A 65 -9.15 7.40 -2.43
CA TRP A 65 -9.27 8.02 -1.12
C TRP A 65 -10.14 7.18 -0.18
N LYS A 66 -11.34 6.79 -0.62
CA LYS A 66 -12.26 5.99 0.20
C LYS A 66 -11.63 4.68 0.64
N SER A 67 -10.95 3.98 -0.28
CA SER A 67 -10.26 2.72 0.02
C SER A 67 -9.14 2.92 1.05
N TRP A 68 -8.29 3.94 0.88
CA TRP A 68 -7.21 4.24 1.82
C TRP A 68 -7.71 4.71 3.18
N GLN A 69 -8.81 5.47 3.21
CA GLN A 69 -9.46 5.90 4.44
C GLN A 69 -10.05 4.71 5.21
N ASP A 70 -10.66 3.75 4.50
CA ASP A 70 -11.17 2.51 5.10
C ASP A 70 -10.02 1.65 5.64
N GLU A 71 -8.92 1.57 4.89
CA GLU A 71 -7.74 0.85 5.33
C GLU A 71 -7.07 1.50 6.55
N LEU A 72 -7.03 2.84 6.62
CA LEU A 72 -6.57 3.57 7.80
C LEU A 72 -7.42 3.24 9.04
N ILE A 73 -8.74 3.28 8.91
CA ILE A 73 -9.67 2.94 10.01
C ILE A 73 -9.45 1.49 10.46
N ASN A 74 -9.27 0.56 9.52
CA ASN A 74 -8.97 -0.83 9.82
C ASN A 74 -7.60 -0.99 10.52
N ALA A 75 -6.56 -0.31 10.04
CA ALA A 75 -5.23 -0.33 10.63
C ALA A 75 -5.21 0.22 12.07
N LEU A 76 -6.02 1.24 12.33
CA LEU A 76 -6.21 1.78 13.69
C LEU A 76 -7.00 0.82 14.59
N THR A 77 -7.98 0.11 14.03
CA THR A 77 -8.80 -0.88 14.77
C THR A 77 -8.00 -2.13 15.13
N GLN A 78 -7.22 -2.65 14.19
CA GLN A 78 -6.41 -3.86 14.37
C GLN A 78 -5.06 -3.59 15.07
N ASN A 79 -4.82 -2.35 15.47
CA ASN A 79 -3.55 -1.89 16.02
C ASN A 79 -2.33 -2.32 15.17
N SER A 80 -2.42 -2.10 13.85
CA SER A 80 -1.33 -2.39 12.92
C SER A 80 -0.08 -1.54 13.21
N SER A 81 1.02 -1.85 12.53
CA SER A 81 2.27 -1.10 12.68
C SER A 81 2.08 0.40 12.41
N LEU A 82 2.85 1.25 13.11
CA LEU A 82 2.82 2.69 12.92
C LEU A 82 3.04 3.07 11.45
N LYS A 83 4.03 2.44 10.80
CA LYS A 83 4.30 2.63 9.38
C LYS A 83 3.04 2.45 8.51
N LYS A 84 2.29 1.36 8.72
CA LYS A 84 1.08 1.10 7.94
C LYS A 84 0.02 2.18 8.13
N LYS A 85 -0.18 2.65 9.37
CA LYS A 85 -1.12 3.73 9.69
C LYS A 85 -0.73 5.03 8.97
N LEU A 86 0.56 5.38 9.00
CA LEU A 86 1.10 6.57 8.34
C LEU A 86 0.98 6.48 6.82
N ASP A 87 1.34 5.34 6.22
CA ASP A 87 1.26 5.12 4.77
C ASP A 87 -0.20 5.27 4.28
N CYS A 88 -1.17 4.65 4.97
CA CYS A 88 -2.59 4.77 4.63
C CYS A 88 -3.09 6.21 4.74
N ALA A 89 -2.69 6.95 5.79
CA ALA A 89 -3.08 8.35 5.96
C ALA A 89 -2.47 9.26 4.89
N GLN A 90 -1.21 9.05 4.53
CA GLN A 90 -0.53 9.81 3.47
C GLN A 90 -1.18 9.58 2.11
N GLU A 91 -1.48 8.33 1.75
CA GLU A 91 -2.15 8.04 0.48
C GLU A 91 -3.59 8.55 0.46
N ALA A 92 -4.31 8.53 1.59
CA ALA A 92 -5.63 9.16 1.69
C ALA A 92 -5.54 10.68 1.44
N ILE A 93 -4.61 11.39 2.09
CA ILE A 93 -4.40 12.83 1.91
C ILE A 93 -4.03 13.16 0.46
N LYS A 94 -3.11 12.40 -0.13
CA LYS A 94 -2.68 12.57 -1.53
C LYS A 94 -3.87 12.50 -2.49
N ASN A 95 -4.77 11.53 -2.31
CA ASN A 95 -5.96 11.42 -3.14
C ASN A 95 -6.95 12.58 -2.91
N LEU A 96 -7.06 13.13 -1.70
CA LEU A 96 -7.85 14.35 -1.46
C LEU A 96 -7.26 15.57 -2.15
N VAL A 97 -5.93 15.73 -2.13
CA VAL A 97 -5.24 16.82 -2.84
C VAL A 97 -5.44 16.69 -4.36
N ASN A 98 -5.40 15.46 -4.89
CA ASN A 98 -5.70 15.21 -6.30
C ASN A 98 -7.17 15.49 -6.65
N MET A 99 -8.11 15.17 -5.76
CA MET A 99 -9.52 15.58 -5.94
C MET A 99 -9.67 17.10 -5.95
N ARG A 100 -8.98 17.78 -5.04
CA ARG A 100 -8.99 19.25 -4.91
C ARG A 100 -8.55 19.93 -6.20
N SER A 101 -7.47 19.45 -6.83
CA SER A 101 -6.93 20.10 -8.04
C SER A 101 -7.92 20.15 -9.21
N LEU A 102 -8.90 19.24 -9.23
CA LEU A 102 -9.95 19.15 -10.26
C LEU A 102 -11.15 20.06 -10.01
N MET A 103 -11.28 20.67 -8.81
CA MET A 103 -12.44 21.46 -8.40
C MET A 103 -12.24 22.97 -8.57
N ILE A 104 -13.34 23.72 -8.74
CA ILE A 104 -13.32 25.19 -8.69
C ILE A 104 -12.94 25.71 -7.30
N GLU A 105 -12.46 26.95 -7.21
CA GLU A 105 -11.88 27.52 -5.98
C GLU A 105 -12.80 27.43 -4.75
N GLN A 106 -14.10 27.67 -4.91
CA GLN A 106 -15.05 27.58 -3.80
C GLN A 106 -15.13 26.16 -3.21
N ALA A 107 -15.17 25.13 -4.07
CA ALA A 107 -15.21 23.74 -3.65
C ALA A 107 -13.85 23.28 -3.10
N GLN A 108 -12.74 23.83 -3.61
CA GLN A 108 -11.40 23.60 -3.05
C GLN A 108 -11.31 24.08 -1.60
N LYS A 109 -11.76 25.30 -1.30
CA LYS A 109 -11.76 25.84 0.08
C LYS A 109 -12.56 24.97 1.04
N ASN A 110 -13.70 24.43 0.58
CA ASN A 110 -14.49 23.52 1.39
C ASN A 110 -13.76 22.19 1.64
N LEU A 111 -13.02 21.67 0.65
CA LEU A 111 -12.25 20.43 0.78
C LEU A 111 -11.00 20.61 1.65
N ASP A 112 -10.38 21.80 1.61
CA ASP A 112 -9.19 22.15 2.37
C ASP A 112 -9.36 21.99 3.88
N VAL A 113 -10.58 22.25 4.39
CA VAL A 113 -10.91 22.01 5.81
C VAL A 113 -10.70 20.54 6.18
N TYR A 114 -11.05 19.61 5.28
CA TYR A 114 -10.91 18.18 5.54
C TYR A 114 -9.49 17.69 5.30
N ILE A 115 -8.79 18.27 4.32
CA ILE A 115 -7.36 17.98 4.09
C ILE A 115 -6.55 18.37 5.32
N ALA A 116 -6.79 19.55 5.90
CA ALA A 116 -6.15 20.00 7.12
C ALA A 116 -6.42 19.04 8.29
N ARG A 117 -7.69 18.64 8.51
CA ARG A 117 -8.04 17.65 9.55
C ARG A 117 -7.33 16.30 9.34
N SER A 118 -7.19 15.85 8.09
CA SER A 118 -6.44 14.63 7.79
C SER A 118 -4.93 14.79 8.05
N GLN A 119 -4.37 15.98 7.80
CA GLN A 119 -2.97 16.29 8.12
C GLN A 119 -2.73 16.36 9.64
N ASP A 120 -3.65 16.96 10.40
CA ASP A 120 -3.61 16.97 11.86
C ASP A 120 -3.62 15.54 12.41
N LEU A 121 -4.51 14.70 11.89
CA LEU A 121 -4.56 13.28 12.23
C LEU A 121 -3.24 12.55 11.94
N LEU A 122 -2.62 12.84 10.79
CA LEU A 122 -1.32 12.29 10.43
C LEU A 122 -0.25 12.72 11.44
N SER A 123 -0.20 14.01 11.80
CA SER A 123 0.76 14.55 12.76
C SER A 123 0.58 13.93 14.16
N ASP A 124 -0.68 13.80 14.61
CA ASP A 124 -1.03 13.12 15.86
C ASP A 124 -0.46 11.69 15.89
N MET A 125 -0.65 10.92 14.81
CA MET A 125 -0.13 9.56 14.72
C MET A 125 1.40 9.51 14.69
N GLN A 126 2.06 10.47 14.04
CA GLN A 126 3.52 10.54 14.01
C GLN A 126 4.10 10.80 15.41
N SER A 127 3.42 11.62 16.21
CA SER A 127 3.83 11.90 17.60
C SER A 127 3.56 10.72 18.55
N ASP A 128 2.57 9.89 18.25
CA ASP A 128 2.14 8.77 19.08
C ASP A 128 2.90 7.48 18.75
N THR A 129 4.15 7.39 19.21
CA THR A 129 5.02 6.22 18.98
C THR A 129 4.43 4.91 19.54
N TYR A 130 3.65 5.00 20.63
CA TYR A 130 3.12 3.83 21.34
C TYR A 130 1.68 3.48 20.94
N GLY A 131 1.03 4.27 20.10
CA GLY A 131 -0.34 4.02 19.64
C GLY A 131 -1.41 4.21 20.73
N MET A 132 -1.14 5.00 21.76
CA MET A 132 -2.09 5.25 22.86
C MET A 132 -3.35 6.00 22.36
N GLY A 133 -3.20 6.81 21.31
CA GLY A 133 -4.24 7.59 20.67
C GLY A 133 -5.03 6.84 19.61
N ASN A 134 -4.78 5.55 19.34
CA ASN A 134 -5.41 4.82 18.24
C ASN A 134 -6.94 4.95 18.21
N ASN A 135 -7.61 4.82 19.37
CA ASN A 135 -9.07 4.91 19.42
C ASN A 135 -9.57 6.33 19.10
N ARG A 136 -8.87 7.36 19.61
CA ARG A 136 -9.17 8.77 19.27
C ARG A 136 -8.97 9.02 17.78
N ASN A 137 -7.86 8.56 17.24
CA ASN A 137 -7.47 8.71 15.84
C ASN A 137 -8.45 7.96 14.93
N ARG A 138 -8.93 6.79 15.34
CA ARG A 138 -9.97 6.03 14.62
C ARG A 138 -11.28 6.82 14.55
N LEU A 139 -11.76 7.34 15.66
CA LEU A 139 -12.99 8.15 15.69
C LEU A 139 -12.84 9.42 14.85
N ALA A 140 -11.67 10.07 14.86
CA ALA A 140 -11.39 11.20 13.99
C ALA A 140 -11.41 10.81 12.50
N ALA A 141 -10.77 9.69 12.14
CA ALA A 141 -10.78 9.16 10.78
C ALA A 141 -12.19 8.82 10.29
N GLU A 142 -13.04 8.22 11.14
CA GLU A 142 -14.44 7.91 10.82
C GLU A 142 -15.27 9.18 10.59
N ARG A 143 -15.06 10.22 11.40
CA ARG A 143 -15.75 11.52 11.23
C ARG A 143 -15.36 12.16 9.89
N VAL A 144 -14.07 12.25 9.60
CA VAL A 144 -13.57 12.79 8.33
C VAL A 144 -14.17 12.01 7.15
N LYS A 145 -14.19 10.67 7.23
CA LYS A 145 -14.82 9.83 6.21
C LYS A 145 -16.29 10.18 6.01
N SER A 146 -17.07 10.29 7.10
CA SER A 146 -18.50 10.58 7.03
C SER A 146 -18.76 11.95 6.41
N ASP A 147 -18.04 12.97 6.85
CA ASP A 147 -18.21 14.35 6.36
C ASP A 147 -17.89 14.46 4.86
N ILE A 148 -16.77 13.88 4.43
CA ILE A 148 -16.37 13.89 3.02
C ILE A 148 -17.37 13.10 2.17
N GLN A 149 -17.83 11.92 2.62
CA GLN A 149 -18.83 11.14 1.90
C GLN A 149 -20.18 11.87 1.78
N ARG A 150 -20.54 12.70 2.76
CA ARG A 150 -21.76 13.51 2.68
C ARG A 150 -21.61 14.68 1.72
N GLY A 151 -20.45 15.34 1.68
CA GLY A 151 -20.23 16.56 0.92
C GLY A 151 -19.73 16.36 -0.51
N PHE A 152 -18.85 15.38 -0.73
CA PHE A 152 -17.99 15.32 -1.91
C PHE A 152 -18.20 14.10 -2.81
N ILE A 153 -19.32 13.38 -2.64
CA ILE A 153 -19.72 12.37 -3.62
C ILE A 153 -19.89 13.03 -5.00
N TYR A 154 -19.49 12.32 -6.05
CA TYR A 154 -19.51 12.85 -7.43
C TYR A 154 -20.83 13.57 -7.81
N PRO A 155 -22.04 13.02 -7.53
CA PRO A 155 -23.28 13.69 -7.93
C PRO A 155 -23.45 15.10 -7.36
N LYS A 156 -22.86 15.38 -6.19
CA LYS A 156 -22.92 16.70 -5.53
C LYS A 156 -21.87 17.67 -6.06
N VAL A 157 -20.73 17.15 -6.54
CA VAL A 157 -19.59 17.97 -6.95
C VAL A 157 -19.44 18.12 -8.45
N LYS A 158 -20.20 17.39 -9.28
CA LYS A 158 -20.06 17.40 -10.74
C LYS A 158 -20.11 18.81 -11.36
N ASN A 159 -20.94 19.70 -10.81
CA ASN A 159 -21.08 21.08 -11.27
C ASN A 159 -19.97 22.02 -10.75
N TYR A 160 -19.12 21.51 -9.87
CA TYR A 160 -18.01 22.22 -9.23
C TYR A 160 -16.64 21.73 -9.74
N LEU A 161 -16.62 20.87 -10.76
CA LEU A 161 -15.40 20.48 -11.46
C LEU A 161 -15.01 21.57 -12.47
N ARG A 162 -13.70 21.83 -12.60
CA ARG A 162 -13.15 22.81 -13.55
C ARG A 162 -13.19 22.32 -14.99
#